data_AF-T0N716-F1
#
_entry.id   AF-T0N716-F1
#
_cell.length_a   1.000
_cell.length_b   1.000
_cell.length_c   1.000
_cell.angle_alpha   90.00
_cell.angle_beta   90.00
_cell.angle_gamma   90.00
#
_symmetry.space_group_name_H-M   'P 1'
#
loop_
_entity.id
_entity.type
_entity.pdbx_description
1 polymer ?
#
loop_
_entity_poly.entity_id
_entity_poly.type
_entity_poly.pdbx_seq_one_letter_code
_entity_poly.pdbx_strand_id
1 'polypeptide(L)'
;MKEVVLADKAGYCFGVKRAVDSALRLREQHNKPIYTLGPLIHNNDVVNFLKDKEIYSVELDEIDKLQVDDVIIIRSHGVPKNVLDKLKNHKVVVENATCPYVSNIQQKVEKYYKEGYSIIIVGDKSHPEVVGINGWCNNSAIISKNGENLEEIPRRVCVVSQTTEKQSNWEKVLSKIIGSAKELIAFNTICSATEVRQKSAEEISKEVDAMIVIGGFNSSNTTKLYEICKNNCDNTYHVENLNGLPREILNNNKIKKIGVTAGASTPDWIIKEAIEKMKDEKVLNGEEMELYEQYSKDNVNISVGKILEGEVFKVNDKEAYLTIGTKSEAILPINEYTKEENASLKNFLKSGDRIRAKVINRKNTDGLVVLSTIEVERTKII
;
A
#
# COMPACT_ATOMS: atom_id res chain seq x y z
N MET A 1 5.94 -13.46 26.91
CA MET A 1 5.50 -13.27 25.52
C MET A 1 4.49 -12.16 25.46
N LYS A 2 4.70 -11.15 24.63
CA LYS A 2 3.72 -10.07 24.42
C LYS A 2 2.62 -10.56 23.49
N GLU A 3 1.37 -10.26 23.83
CA GLU A 3 0.24 -10.47 22.95
C GLU A 3 0.25 -9.38 21.88
N VAL A 4 0.23 -9.76 20.60
CA VAL A 4 0.15 -8.82 19.47
C VAL A 4 -1.20 -9.03 18.79
N VAL A 5 -2.03 -7.98 18.80
CA VAL A 5 -3.37 -7.98 18.21
C VAL A 5 -3.37 -7.09 16.98
N LEU A 6 -3.83 -7.63 15.84
CA LEU A 6 -3.97 -6.88 14.60
C LEU A 6 -5.40 -6.39 14.46
N ALA A 7 -5.58 -5.11 14.14
CA ALA A 7 -6.87 -4.55 13.81
C ALA A 7 -7.47 -5.23 12.56
N ASP A 8 -8.74 -5.63 12.63
CA ASP A 8 -9.47 -6.36 11.58
C ASP A 8 -9.39 -5.73 10.18
N LYS A 9 -9.17 -4.42 10.11
CA LYS A 9 -9.24 -3.63 8.88
C LYS A 9 -7.91 -2.96 8.54
N ALA A 10 -6.80 -3.50 9.06
CA ALA A 10 -5.46 -3.03 8.76
C ALA A 10 -5.07 -3.25 7.28
N GLY A 11 -4.29 -2.31 6.74
CA GLY A 11 -3.66 -2.46 5.43
C GLY A 11 -4.53 -2.02 4.26
N TYR A 12 -4.21 -2.52 3.08
CA TYR A 12 -4.78 -2.07 1.81
C TYR A 12 -6.30 -1.95 1.80
N CYS A 13 -6.80 -0.82 1.30
CA CYS A 13 -8.20 -0.71 0.90
C CYS A 13 -8.39 -1.26 -0.52
N PHE A 14 -9.65 -1.52 -0.89
CA PHE A 14 -10.01 -1.97 -2.25
C PHE A 14 -9.43 -1.06 -3.35
N GLY A 15 -9.51 0.26 -3.19
CA GLY A 15 -9.04 1.21 -4.20
C GLY A 15 -7.52 1.14 -4.42
N VAL A 16 -6.75 0.98 -3.34
CA VAL A 16 -5.29 0.82 -3.41
C VAL A 16 -4.92 -0.53 -4.01
N LYS A 17 -5.55 -1.62 -3.54
CA LYS A 17 -5.31 -2.96 -4.09
C LYS A 17 -5.58 -2.99 -5.60
N ARG A 18 -6.71 -2.43 -6.04
CA ARG A 18 -7.05 -2.31 -7.47
C ARG A 18 -6.02 -1.51 -8.25
N ALA A 19 -5.53 -0.39 -7.70
CA ALA A 19 -4.53 0.43 -8.39
C ALA A 19 -3.20 -0.33 -8.58
N VAL A 20 -2.72 -1.03 -7.56
CA VAL A 20 -1.51 -1.86 -7.63
C VAL A 20 -1.69 -3.03 -8.59
N ASP A 21 -2.80 -3.76 -8.47
CA ASP A 21 -3.10 -4.92 -9.34
C ASP A 21 -3.24 -4.49 -10.82
N SER A 22 -3.90 -3.35 -11.08
CA SER A 22 -3.97 -2.77 -12.43
C SER A 22 -2.59 -2.40 -12.98
N ALA A 23 -1.71 -1.82 -12.15
CA ALA A 23 -0.38 -1.42 -12.58
C ALA A 23 0.49 -2.63 -12.95
N LEU A 24 0.47 -3.67 -12.12
CA LEU A 24 1.19 -4.92 -12.41
C LEU A 24 0.64 -5.59 -13.69
N ARG A 25 -0.69 -5.69 -13.82
CA ARG A 25 -1.32 -6.27 -15.00
C ARG A 25 -1.00 -5.49 -16.28
N LEU A 26 -1.04 -4.16 -16.23
CA LEU A 26 -0.70 -3.32 -17.39
C LEU A 26 0.77 -3.48 -17.76
N ARG A 27 1.65 -3.56 -16.78
CA ARG A 27 3.07 -3.80 -17.04
C ARG A 27 3.31 -5.16 -17.71
N GLU A 28 2.54 -6.19 -17.36
CA GLU A 28 2.61 -7.49 -18.05
C GLU A 28 2.04 -7.44 -19.47
N GLN A 29 0.97 -6.67 -19.70
CA GLN A 29 0.35 -6.51 -21.02
C GLN A 29 1.20 -5.67 -21.99
N HIS A 30 1.95 -4.72 -21.47
CA HIS A 30 2.80 -3.84 -22.25
C HIS A 30 4.26 -4.24 -22.05
N ASN A 31 4.94 -4.71 -23.09
CA ASN A 31 6.35 -5.12 -23.00
C ASN A 31 7.34 -3.93 -22.96
N LYS A 32 7.00 -2.88 -22.21
CA LYS A 32 7.79 -1.66 -22.03
C LYS A 32 7.55 -1.07 -20.63
N PRO A 33 8.46 -0.20 -20.13
CA PRO A 33 8.20 0.60 -18.94
C PRO A 33 6.84 1.31 -19.01
N ILE A 34 6.18 1.39 -17.86
CA ILE A 34 4.94 2.17 -17.73
C ILE A 34 5.10 3.21 -16.63
N TYR A 35 4.24 4.21 -16.65
CA TYR A 35 4.33 5.37 -15.76
C TYR A 35 3.12 5.48 -14.85
N THR A 36 3.30 6.02 -13.66
CA THR A 36 2.23 6.45 -12.77
C THR A 36 2.33 7.95 -12.57
N LEU A 37 1.20 8.65 -12.56
CA LEU A 37 1.21 10.09 -12.33
C LEU A 37 1.33 10.39 -10.83
N GLY A 38 2.55 10.75 -10.42
CA GLY A 38 3.05 10.73 -9.05
C GLY A 38 3.23 9.30 -8.52
N PRO A 39 3.68 9.15 -7.26
CA PRO A 39 3.72 7.86 -6.60
C PRO A 39 2.32 7.22 -6.58
N LEU A 40 2.23 5.96 -7.04
CA LEU A 40 0.95 5.23 -7.12
C LEU A 40 0.26 5.15 -5.75
N ILE A 41 1.07 4.97 -4.70
CA ILE A 41 0.65 5.01 -3.30
C ILE A 41 1.69 5.73 -2.43
N HIS A 42 1.28 6.22 -1.26
CA HIS A 42 2.16 6.89 -0.31
C HIS A 42 2.85 5.89 0.64
N ASN A 43 3.69 5.02 0.06
CA ASN A 43 4.54 4.07 0.78
C ASN A 43 5.82 3.80 -0.03
N ASN A 44 6.98 4.16 0.51
CA ASN A 44 8.26 4.11 -0.19
C ASN A 44 8.67 2.68 -0.57
N ASP A 45 8.40 1.70 0.29
CA ASP A 45 8.73 0.31 0.04
C ASP A 45 7.95 -0.23 -1.17
N VAL A 46 6.68 0.17 -1.32
CA VAL A 46 5.86 -0.19 -2.48
C VAL A 46 6.28 0.57 -3.73
N VAL A 47 6.68 1.83 -3.62
CA VAL A 47 7.23 2.59 -4.75
C VAL A 47 8.49 1.91 -5.30
N ASN A 48 9.39 1.45 -4.42
CA ASN A 48 10.58 0.70 -4.82
C ASN A 48 10.22 -0.64 -5.46
N PHE A 49 9.27 -1.38 -4.87
CA PHE A 49 8.76 -2.63 -5.46
C PHE A 49 8.20 -2.43 -6.88
N LEU A 50 7.45 -1.35 -7.12
CA LEU A 50 6.92 -1.03 -8.45
C LEU A 50 8.04 -0.64 -9.43
N LYS A 51 9.04 0.12 -8.96
CA LYS A 51 10.21 0.49 -9.76
C LYS A 51 11.00 -0.74 -10.23
N ASP A 52 11.16 -1.74 -9.37
CA ASP A 52 11.81 -3.02 -9.71
C ASP A 52 11.00 -3.84 -10.73
N LYS A 53 9.73 -3.48 -10.95
CA LYS A 53 8.87 -4.01 -12.02
C LYS A 53 8.82 -3.10 -13.25
N GLU A 54 9.71 -2.11 -13.34
CA GLU A 54 9.74 -1.11 -14.42
C GLU A 54 8.45 -0.27 -14.52
N ILE A 55 7.86 0.01 -13.35
CA ILE A 55 6.73 0.95 -13.19
C ILE A 55 7.28 2.19 -12.48
N TYR A 56 7.37 3.31 -13.20
CA TYR A 56 8.02 4.53 -12.73
C TYR A 56 7.01 5.64 -12.41
N SER A 57 7.24 6.41 -11.35
CA SER A 57 6.44 7.62 -11.09
C SER A 57 6.98 8.81 -11.89
N VAL A 58 6.09 9.60 -12.49
CA VAL A 58 6.39 10.89 -13.12
C VAL A 58 5.55 11.98 -12.50
N GLU A 59 6.10 13.18 -12.30
CA GLU A 59 5.34 14.31 -11.77
C GLU A 59 4.51 15.02 -12.85
N LEU A 60 3.59 15.89 -12.44
CA LEU A 60 2.65 16.59 -13.34
C LEU A 60 3.35 17.47 -14.39
N ASP A 61 4.47 18.09 -14.02
CA ASP A 61 5.32 18.90 -14.87
C ASP A 61 6.20 18.06 -15.83
N GLU A 62 6.25 16.75 -15.62
CA GLU A 62 7.00 15.82 -16.45
C GLU A 62 6.15 15.12 -17.51
N ILE A 63 4.84 15.38 -17.55
CA ILE A 63 3.93 14.83 -18.58
C ILE A 63 4.45 15.13 -19.99
N ASP A 64 5.07 16.30 -20.21
CA ASP A 64 5.58 16.70 -21.53
C ASP A 64 6.82 15.90 -21.98
N LYS A 65 7.42 15.08 -21.08
CA LYS A 65 8.52 14.16 -21.40
C LYS A 65 8.02 12.82 -21.94
N LEU A 66 6.73 12.50 -21.77
CA LEU A 66 6.14 11.24 -22.21
C LEU A 66 6.04 11.19 -23.75
N GLN A 67 6.25 10.00 -24.31
CA GLN A 67 6.15 9.76 -25.74
C GLN A 67 4.75 9.27 -26.12
N VAL A 68 4.42 9.36 -27.40
CA VAL A 68 3.18 8.79 -27.96
C VAL A 68 3.11 7.29 -27.61
N ASP A 69 1.91 6.83 -27.25
CA ASP A 69 1.62 5.46 -26.82
C ASP A 69 2.28 5.03 -25.50
N ASP A 70 3.00 5.90 -24.77
CA ASP A 70 3.39 5.62 -23.40
C ASP A 70 2.19 5.36 -22.51
N VAL A 71 2.32 4.40 -21.60
CA VAL A 71 1.23 4.00 -20.72
C VAL A 71 1.39 4.75 -19.42
N ILE A 72 0.35 5.50 -19.05
CA ILE A 72 0.31 6.25 -17.80
C ILE A 72 -0.93 5.91 -16.99
N ILE A 73 -0.70 5.65 -15.70
CA ILE A 73 -1.75 5.32 -14.74
C ILE A 73 -2.03 6.55 -13.89
N ILE A 74 -3.30 6.99 -13.90
CA ILE A 74 -3.79 7.97 -12.93
C ILE A 74 -4.09 7.24 -11.63
N ARG A 75 -3.42 7.65 -10.55
CA ARG A 75 -3.56 7.03 -9.22
C ARG A 75 -4.94 7.22 -8.58
N SER A 76 -5.18 6.49 -7.51
CA SER A 76 -6.48 6.41 -6.81
C SER A 76 -7.05 7.76 -6.33
N HIS A 77 -6.19 8.75 -6.06
CA HIS A 77 -6.57 10.11 -5.66
C HIS A 77 -7.17 10.96 -6.79
N GLY A 78 -7.11 10.48 -8.04
CA GLY A 78 -7.55 11.23 -9.20
C GLY A 78 -6.69 12.46 -9.50
N VAL A 79 -7.11 13.20 -10.53
CA VAL A 79 -6.43 14.40 -11.01
C VAL A 79 -7.43 15.50 -11.37
N PRO A 80 -6.97 16.77 -11.42
CA PRO A 80 -7.72 17.87 -12.00
C PRO A 80 -8.16 17.59 -13.44
N LYS A 81 -9.29 18.19 -13.86
CA LYS A 81 -9.86 17.94 -15.19
C LYS A 81 -8.92 18.33 -16.34
N ASN A 82 -8.20 19.45 -16.20
CA ASN A 82 -7.21 19.90 -17.19
C ASN A 82 -6.04 18.93 -17.38
N VAL A 83 -5.70 18.13 -16.37
CA VAL A 83 -4.66 17.10 -16.48
C VAL A 83 -5.12 15.96 -17.37
N LEU A 84 -6.40 15.56 -17.28
CA LEU A 84 -6.98 14.57 -18.19
C LEU A 84 -6.91 15.03 -19.65
N ASP A 85 -7.20 16.32 -19.88
CA ASP A 85 -7.13 16.91 -21.22
C ASP A 85 -5.68 16.99 -21.71
N LYS A 86 -4.73 17.34 -20.84
CA LYS A 86 -3.29 17.34 -21.15
C LYS A 86 -2.80 15.95 -21.57
N LEU A 87 -3.17 14.90 -20.83
CA LEU A 87 -2.79 13.52 -21.16
C LEU A 87 -3.38 13.08 -22.50
N LYS A 88 -4.66 13.37 -22.77
CA LYS A 88 -5.29 13.07 -24.07
C LYS A 88 -4.56 13.75 -25.24
N ASN A 89 -4.14 15.01 -25.06
CA ASN A 89 -3.43 15.76 -26.09
C ASN A 89 -2.03 15.18 -26.40
N HIS A 90 -1.39 14.53 -25.42
CA HIS A 90 -0.09 13.86 -25.59
C HIS A 90 -0.18 12.49 -26.24
N LYS A 91 -1.40 11.98 -26.53
CA LYS A 91 -1.63 10.67 -27.16
C LYS A 91 -0.97 9.51 -26.41
N VAL A 92 -0.92 9.61 -25.09
CA VAL A 92 -0.53 8.52 -24.20
C VAL A 92 -1.71 7.59 -23.95
N VAL A 93 -1.44 6.33 -23.65
CA VAL A 93 -2.45 5.36 -23.19
C VAL A 93 -2.73 5.60 -21.72
N VAL A 94 -3.91 6.12 -21.41
CA VAL A 94 -4.30 6.46 -20.03
C VAL A 94 -5.11 5.33 -19.41
N GLU A 95 -4.56 4.68 -18.38
CA GLU A 95 -5.35 3.89 -17.43
C GLU A 95 -5.80 4.79 -16.28
N ASN A 96 -7.10 4.99 -16.14
CA ASN A 96 -7.63 5.78 -15.03
C ASN A 96 -7.94 4.89 -13.82
N ALA A 97 -6.98 4.75 -12.89
CA ALA A 97 -7.17 4.01 -11.65
C ALA A 97 -7.75 4.86 -10.51
N THR A 98 -8.36 6.03 -10.79
CA THR A 98 -9.05 6.85 -9.78
C THR A 98 -10.07 6.01 -8.99
N CYS A 99 -10.09 6.14 -7.68
CA CYS A 99 -11.04 5.44 -6.83
C CYS A 99 -12.48 5.88 -7.17
N PRO A 100 -13.46 4.96 -7.33
CA PRO A 100 -14.84 5.31 -7.66
C PRO A 100 -15.47 6.28 -6.65
N TYR A 101 -15.09 6.18 -5.38
CA TYR A 101 -15.50 7.15 -4.35
C TYR A 101 -15.00 8.57 -4.69
N VAL A 102 -13.75 8.71 -5.13
CA VAL A 102 -13.16 9.99 -5.54
C VAL A 102 -13.81 10.50 -6.83
N SER A 103 -13.98 9.64 -7.84
CA SER A 103 -14.65 10.03 -9.09
C SER A 103 -16.09 10.50 -8.85
N ASN A 104 -16.81 9.90 -7.91
CA ASN A 104 -18.14 10.34 -7.51
C ASN A 104 -18.11 11.74 -6.85
N ILE A 105 -17.09 12.06 -6.05
CA ILE A 105 -16.91 13.42 -5.50
C ILE A 105 -16.65 14.42 -6.63
N GLN A 106 -15.73 14.10 -7.54
CA GLN A 106 -15.40 14.94 -8.69
C GLN A 106 -16.64 15.26 -9.54
N GLN A 107 -17.48 14.26 -9.83
CA GLN A 107 -18.73 14.43 -10.56
C GLN A 107 -19.76 15.29 -9.80
N LYS A 108 -19.90 15.10 -8.49
CA LYS A 108 -20.78 15.92 -7.65
C LYS A 108 -20.32 17.39 -7.64
N VAL A 109 -19.02 17.61 -7.42
CA VAL A 109 -18.42 18.95 -7.42
C VAL A 109 -18.64 19.65 -8.76
N GLU A 110 -18.38 18.98 -9.88
CA GLU A 110 -18.63 19.56 -11.20
C GLU A 110 -20.11 19.89 -11.43
N LYS A 111 -21.02 18.98 -11.03
CA LYS A 111 -22.46 19.20 -11.16
C LYS A 111 -22.90 20.45 -10.41
N TYR A 112 -22.64 20.53 -9.11
CA TYR A 112 -23.14 21.63 -8.28
C TYR A 112 -22.42 22.96 -8.59
N TYR A 113 -21.16 22.90 -9.01
CA TYR A 113 -20.46 24.07 -9.53
C TYR A 113 -21.18 24.64 -10.77
N LYS A 114 -21.58 23.79 -11.73
CA LYS A 114 -22.36 24.20 -12.91
C LYS A 114 -23.76 24.73 -12.57
N GLU A 115 -24.35 24.26 -11.47
CA GLU A 115 -25.64 24.76 -10.95
C GLU A 115 -25.51 26.07 -10.14
N GLY A 116 -24.31 26.64 -10.06
CA GLY A 116 -24.04 27.93 -9.42
C GLY A 116 -23.87 27.87 -7.91
N TYR A 117 -23.51 26.70 -7.35
CA TYR A 117 -23.12 26.58 -5.95
C TYR A 117 -21.62 26.89 -5.78
N SER A 118 -21.29 27.60 -4.70
CA SER A 118 -19.91 27.65 -4.21
C SER A 118 -19.55 26.31 -3.58
N ILE A 119 -18.39 25.76 -3.93
CA ILE A 119 -17.95 24.46 -3.42
C ILE A 119 -17.12 24.67 -2.15
N ILE A 120 -17.41 23.88 -1.12
CA ILE A 120 -16.58 23.78 0.08
C ILE A 120 -16.07 22.34 0.18
N ILE A 121 -14.75 22.17 0.32
CA ILE A 121 -14.11 20.86 0.49
C ILE A 121 -13.54 20.79 1.90
N VAL A 122 -14.04 19.87 2.71
CA VAL A 122 -13.49 19.55 4.03
C VAL A 122 -12.29 18.61 3.83
N GLY A 123 -11.09 19.08 4.13
CA GLY A 123 -9.86 18.32 3.93
C GLY A 123 -8.62 19.18 3.82
N ASP A 124 -7.50 18.56 3.46
CA ASP A 124 -6.20 19.25 3.39
C ASP A 124 -5.96 19.83 1.99
N LYS A 125 -5.78 21.15 1.90
CA LYS A 125 -5.53 21.89 0.65
C LYS A 125 -4.33 21.38 -0.16
N SER A 126 -3.34 20.82 0.50
CA SER A 126 -2.13 20.28 -0.14
C SER A 126 -2.30 18.84 -0.62
N HIS A 127 -3.35 18.13 -0.19
CA HIS A 127 -3.49 16.72 -0.48
C HIS A 127 -3.88 16.48 -1.95
N PRO A 128 -3.25 15.50 -2.66
CA PRO A 128 -3.50 15.25 -4.08
C PRO A 128 -4.98 15.03 -4.43
N GLU A 129 -5.72 14.33 -3.57
CA GLU A 129 -7.17 14.13 -3.75
C GLU A 129 -7.95 15.45 -3.72
N VAL A 130 -7.64 16.36 -2.79
CA VAL A 130 -8.34 17.64 -2.66
C VAL A 130 -8.00 18.57 -3.81
N VAL A 131 -6.73 18.59 -4.24
CA VAL A 131 -6.29 19.27 -5.47
C VAL A 131 -7.04 18.70 -6.68
N GLY A 132 -7.12 17.37 -6.76
CA GLY A 132 -7.84 16.63 -7.79
C GLY A 132 -9.34 16.93 -7.82
N ILE A 133 -9.99 17.12 -6.68
CA ILE A 133 -11.41 17.50 -6.58
C ILE A 133 -11.60 18.97 -6.94
N ASN A 134 -10.79 19.88 -6.42
CA ASN A 134 -10.90 21.33 -6.66
C ASN A 134 -10.74 21.68 -8.16
N GLY A 135 -9.94 20.89 -8.88
CA GLY A 135 -9.80 21.00 -10.34
C GLY A 135 -11.08 20.76 -11.15
N TRP A 136 -12.16 20.26 -10.54
CA TRP A 136 -13.46 20.02 -11.19
C TRP A 136 -14.46 21.16 -10.97
N CYS A 137 -14.07 22.18 -10.21
CA CYS A 137 -14.81 23.44 -10.03
C CYS A 137 -13.90 24.66 -10.31
N ASN A 138 -13.07 24.58 -11.35
CA ASN A 138 -12.12 25.62 -11.78
C ASN A 138 -11.21 26.15 -10.65
N ASN A 139 -10.83 25.28 -9.71
CA ASN A 139 -10.01 25.63 -8.56
C ASN A 139 -10.62 26.70 -7.62
N SER A 140 -11.93 26.93 -7.70
CA SER A 140 -12.63 27.98 -6.94
C SER A 140 -13.17 27.53 -5.58
N ALA A 141 -12.97 26.27 -5.19
CA ALA A 141 -13.50 25.79 -3.91
C ALA A 141 -12.82 26.45 -2.71
N ILE A 142 -13.61 26.70 -1.68
CA ILE A 142 -13.11 27.01 -0.34
C ILE A 142 -12.67 25.69 0.30
N ILE A 143 -11.41 25.58 0.66
CA ILE A 143 -10.88 24.37 1.32
C ILE A 143 -10.69 24.68 2.80
N SER A 144 -11.26 23.82 3.64
CA SER A 144 -11.25 23.98 5.08
C SER A 144 -10.81 22.70 5.77
N LYS A 145 -9.63 22.70 6.40
CA LYS A 145 -9.14 21.52 7.13
C LYS A 145 -9.83 21.34 8.47
N ASN A 146 -10.02 22.42 9.23
CA ASN A 146 -10.55 22.38 10.60
C ASN A 146 -11.62 23.47 10.87
N GLY A 147 -12.29 23.92 9.82
CA GLY A 147 -13.24 25.04 9.87
C GLY A 147 -12.56 26.40 9.79
N GLU A 148 -11.37 26.46 9.18
CA GLU A 148 -10.68 27.68 8.73
C GLU A 148 -11.25 28.15 7.38
N ASN A 149 -11.04 29.41 7.01
CA ASN A 149 -11.48 29.99 5.73
C ASN A 149 -13.01 29.97 5.56
N LEU A 150 -13.76 30.03 6.68
CA LEU A 150 -15.23 29.98 6.73
C LEU A 150 -15.82 31.23 7.39
N GLU A 151 -15.10 32.36 7.30
CA GLU A 151 -15.53 33.64 7.87
C GLU A 151 -16.75 34.21 7.13
N GLU A 152 -16.75 34.09 5.80
CA GLU A 152 -17.86 34.48 4.93
C GLU A 152 -18.39 33.27 4.14
N ILE A 153 -19.55 32.77 4.56
CA ILE A 153 -20.20 31.63 3.90
C ILE A 153 -21.04 32.13 2.71
N PRO A 154 -20.81 31.62 1.49
CA PRO A 154 -21.63 31.98 0.34
C PRO A 154 -23.11 31.61 0.52
N ARG A 155 -24.00 32.27 -0.23
CA ARG A 155 -25.45 32.05 -0.09
C ARG A 155 -25.88 30.63 -0.47
N ARG A 156 -25.29 30.05 -1.52
CA ARG A 156 -25.59 28.70 -2.02
C ARG A 156 -24.31 27.88 -1.98
N VAL A 157 -24.25 26.86 -1.13
CA VAL A 157 -23.04 26.07 -0.91
C VAL A 157 -23.28 24.58 -1.10
N CYS A 158 -22.32 23.92 -1.73
CA CYS A 158 -22.23 22.46 -1.80
C CYS A 158 -20.98 22.04 -1.02
N VAL A 159 -21.16 21.27 0.05
CA VAL A 159 -20.08 20.81 0.93
C VAL A 159 -19.80 19.33 0.63
N VAL A 160 -18.54 19.00 0.39
CA VAL A 160 -18.03 17.62 0.24
C VAL A 160 -16.84 17.42 1.17
N SER A 161 -16.47 16.17 1.43
CA SER A 161 -15.33 15.79 2.26
C SER A 161 -14.28 15.02 1.47
N GLN A 162 -13.01 15.20 1.81
CA GLN A 162 -11.96 14.25 1.46
C GLN A 162 -12.34 12.85 1.96
N THR A 163 -12.09 11.81 1.16
CA THR A 163 -12.49 10.43 1.44
C THR A 163 -11.89 9.87 2.72
N THR A 164 -10.69 10.33 3.08
CA THR A 164 -9.95 9.86 4.25
C THR A 164 -10.23 10.72 5.49
N GLU A 165 -11.17 11.68 5.48
CA GLU A 165 -11.45 12.57 6.62
C GLU A 165 -12.04 11.87 7.86
N LYS A 166 -11.95 12.52 9.02
CA LYS A 166 -12.58 12.07 10.27
C LYS A 166 -14.02 12.56 10.33
N GLN A 167 -14.93 11.69 10.71
CA GLN A 167 -16.35 12.00 10.88
C GLN A 167 -16.59 13.20 11.83
N SER A 168 -15.87 13.24 12.95
CA SER A 168 -15.97 14.34 13.92
C SER A 168 -15.56 15.70 13.36
N ASN A 169 -14.59 15.74 12.44
CA ASN A 169 -14.18 16.97 11.80
C ASN A 169 -15.16 17.43 10.72
N TRP A 170 -15.73 16.49 9.95
CA TRP A 170 -16.85 16.77 9.06
C TRP A 170 -18.01 17.45 9.79
N GLU A 171 -18.45 16.87 10.92
CA GLU A 171 -19.54 17.43 11.75
C GLU A 171 -19.19 18.81 12.30
N LYS A 172 -17.96 18.97 12.82
CA LYS A 172 -17.45 20.26 13.30
C LYS A 172 -17.50 21.33 12.22
N VAL A 173 -17.04 21.04 11.02
CA VAL A 173 -17.03 22.00 9.91
C VAL A 173 -18.44 22.31 9.44
N LEU A 174 -19.28 21.28 9.28
CA LEU A 174 -20.66 21.44 8.83
C LEU A 174 -21.48 22.32 9.81
N SER A 175 -21.26 22.19 11.11
CA SER A 175 -21.92 23.01 12.14
C SER A 175 -21.68 24.51 11.98
N LYS A 176 -20.51 24.92 11.46
CA LYS A 176 -20.18 26.32 11.19
C LYS A 176 -20.88 26.87 9.94
N ILE A 177 -21.33 26.00 9.04
CA ILE A 177 -21.88 26.37 7.73
C ILE A 177 -23.41 26.46 7.78
N ILE A 178 -24.07 25.54 8.49
CA ILE A 178 -25.55 25.38 8.51
C ILE A 178 -26.29 26.68 8.85
N GLY A 179 -25.80 27.47 9.81
CA GLY A 179 -26.47 28.69 10.24
C GLY A 179 -26.31 29.90 9.30
N SER A 180 -25.33 29.85 8.40
CA SER A 180 -24.92 31.01 7.60
C SER A 180 -25.30 30.90 6.11
N ALA A 181 -25.44 29.68 5.60
CA ALA A 181 -25.85 29.45 4.22
C ALA A 181 -27.37 29.62 4.02
N LYS A 182 -27.79 30.23 2.91
CA LYS A 182 -29.20 30.30 2.52
C LYS A 182 -29.70 28.99 1.91
N GLU A 183 -28.84 28.32 1.16
CA GLU A 183 -29.09 27.01 0.56
C GLU A 183 -27.84 26.16 0.74
N LEU A 184 -27.99 25.02 1.42
CA LEU A 184 -26.90 24.11 1.75
C LEU A 184 -27.22 22.73 1.21
N ILE A 185 -26.30 22.20 0.41
CA ILE A 185 -26.25 20.79 0.06
C ILE A 185 -24.97 20.23 0.66
N ALA A 186 -25.08 19.14 1.42
CA ALA A 186 -23.94 18.51 2.04
C ALA A 186 -23.90 17.02 1.67
N PHE A 187 -22.79 16.57 1.11
CA PHE A 187 -22.51 15.17 0.89
C PHE A 187 -21.37 14.75 1.81
N ASN A 188 -21.68 13.94 2.82
CA ASN A 188 -20.63 13.26 3.56
C ASN A 188 -19.99 12.22 2.63
N THR A 189 -18.83 12.56 2.07
CA THR A 189 -18.11 11.75 1.09
C THR A 189 -16.89 11.05 1.70
N ILE A 190 -16.84 10.94 3.03
CA ILE A 190 -15.91 10.04 3.71
C ILE A 190 -16.18 8.61 3.22
N CYS A 191 -15.11 7.90 2.88
CA CYS A 191 -15.22 6.54 2.35
C CYS A 191 -15.56 5.57 3.47
N SER A 192 -16.50 4.64 3.22
CA SER A 192 -16.87 3.59 4.18
C SER A 192 -15.69 2.73 4.62
N ALA A 193 -14.72 2.49 3.73
CA ALA A 193 -13.49 1.78 4.09
C ALA A 193 -12.63 2.56 5.09
N THR A 194 -12.67 3.89 5.06
CA THR A 194 -12.01 4.74 6.04
C THR A 194 -12.73 4.68 7.38
N GLU A 195 -14.06 4.84 7.41
CA GLU A 195 -14.86 4.79 8.64
C GLU A 195 -14.67 3.46 9.40
N VAL A 196 -14.79 2.34 8.68
CA VAL A 196 -14.65 1.00 9.24
C VAL A 196 -13.23 0.76 9.79
N ARG A 197 -12.20 1.31 9.13
CA ARG A 197 -10.80 1.21 9.59
C ARG A 197 -10.51 2.12 10.79
N GLN A 198 -11.04 3.33 10.80
CA GLN A 198 -10.94 4.26 11.93
C GLN A 198 -11.61 3.67 13.17
N LYS A 199 -12.82 3.12 13.03
CA LYS A 199 -13.53 2.44 14.11
C LYS A 199 -12.75 1.25 14.66
N SER A 200 -12.24 0.38 13.77
CA SER A 200 -11.42 -0.77 14.18
C SER A 200 -10.14 -0.35 14.91
N ALA A 201 -9.49 0.74 14.48
CA ALA A 201 -8.32 1.30 15.15
C ALA A 201 -8.67 1.92 16.51
N GLU A 202 -9.82 2.59 16.61
CA GLU A 202 -10.32 3.15 17.86
C GLU A 202 -10.62 2.05 18.89
N GLU A 203 -11.33 0.99 18.49
CA GLU A 203 -11.71 -0.13 19.35
C GLU A 203 -10.46 -0.82 19.92
N ILE A 204 -9.51 -1.22 19.07
CA ILE A 204 -8.28 -1.87 19.54
C ILE A 204 -7.43 -0.94 20.43
N SER A 205 -7.39 0.36 20.14
CA SER A 205 -6.59 1.31 20.93
C SER A 205 -7.05 1.47 22.38
N LYS A 206 -8.28 1.08 22.71
CA LYS A 206 -8.82 1.10 24.08
C LYS A 206 -8.47 -0.16 24.88
N GLU A 207 -7.95 -1.19 24.22
CA GLU A 207 -7.78 -2.52 24.81
C GLU A 207 -6.31 -2.98 24.89
N VAL A 208 -5.35 -2.10 24.63
CA VAL A 208 -3.92 -2.45 24.54
C VAL A 208 -3.03 -1.46 25.31
N ASP A 209 -1.83 -1.93 25.69
CA ASP A 209 -0.85 -1.13 26.45
C ASP A 209 -0.03 -0.20 25.53
N ALA A 210 0.07 -0.54 24.25
CA ALA A 210 0.75 0.22 23.21
C ALA A 210 0.12 0.00 21.84
N MET A 211 0.16 1.03 20.99
CA MET A 211 -0.34 0.99 19.62
C MET A 211 0.77 1.28 18.61
N ILE A 212 0.88 0.42 17.59
CA ILE A 212 1.73 0.64 16.42
C ILE A 212 0.83 0.90 15.21
N VAL A 213 1.00 2.08 14.60
CA VAL A 213 0.27 2.49 13.39
C VAL A 213 1.26 2.51 12.22
N ILE A 214 1.13 1.54 11.32
CA ILE A 214 2.09 1.32 10.24
C ILE A 214 1.65 2.00 8.95
N GLY A 215 2.50 2.84 8.37
CA GLY A 215 2.35 3.38 7.02
C GLY A 215 3.11 4.68 6.81
N GLY A 216 3.18 5.16 5.56
CA GLY A 216 3.96 6.34 5.21
C GLY A 216 3.55 7.60 5.98
N PHE A 217 4.51 8.46 6.32
CA PHE A 217 4.23 9.73 7.03
C PHE A 217 3.38 10.71 6.22
N ASN A 218 3.44 10.60 4.89
CA ASN A 218 2.65 11.42 3.95
C ASN A 218 1.24 10.88 3.70
N SER A 219 0.82 9.80 4.37
CA SER A 219 -0.50 9.18 4.20
C SER A 219 -1.53 9.81 5.15
N SER A 220 -2.45 10.61 4.60
CA SER A 220 -3.54 11.23 5.39
C SER A 220 -4.35 10.20 6.19
N ASN A 221 -4.62 9.03 5.61
CA ASN A 221 -5.31 7.96 6.31
C ASN A 221 -4.48 7.45 7.50
N THR A 222 -3.17 7.21 7.31
CA THR A 222 -2.30 6.71 8.40
C THR A 222 -2.20 7.72 9.53
N THR A 223 -1.99 9.00 9.21
CA THR A 223 -1.95 10.09 10.20
C THR A 223 -3.24 10.15 11.03
N LYS A 224 -4.40 10.02 10.39
CA LYS A 224 -5.69 10.03 11.11
C LYS A 224 -5.87 8.80 12.01
N LEU A 225 -5.41 7.62 11.59
CA LEU A 225 -5.39 6.45 12.48
C LEU A 225 -4.48 6.68 13.69
N TYR A 226 -3.29 7.27 13.48
CA TYR A 226 -2.39 7.63 14.57
C TYR A 226 -3.06 8.58 15.56
N GLU A 227 -3.69 9.65 15.09
CA GLU A 227 -4.41 10.60 15.94
C GLU A 227 -5.53 9.93 16.75
N ILE A 228 -6.30 9.03 16.12
CA ILE A 228 -7.38 8.28 16.78
C ILE A 228 -6.82 7.38 17.88
N CYS A 229 -5.80 6.59 17.57
CA CYS A 229 -5.18 5.69 18.53
C CYS A 229 -4.55 6.46 19.70
N LYS A 230 -3.88 7.59 19.40
CA LYS A 230 -3.21 8.42 20.41
C LYS A 230 -4.18 9.02 21.42
N ASN A 231 -5.43 9.23 21.05
CA ASN A 231 -6.46 9.72 21.98
C ASN A 231 -6.88 8.68 23.04
N ASN A 232 -6.67 7.38 22.78
CA ASN A 232 -7.06 6.30 23.70
C ASN A 232 -5.84 5.60 24.32
N CYS A 233 -4.68 5.65 23.68
CA CYS A 233 -3.45 4.98 24.11
C CYS A 233 -2.26 5.95 24.03
N ASP A 234 -1.71 6.34 25.18
CA ASP A 234 -0.56 7.24 25.23
C ASP A 234 0.68 6.67 24.53
N ASN A 235 0.87 5.36 24.57
CA ASN A 235 1.97 4.66 23.91
C ASN A 235 1.63 4.34 22.44
N THR A 236 1.19 5.35 21.67
CA THR A 236 0.91 5.21 20.24
C THR A 236 2.06 5.75 19.39
N TYR A 237 2.49 4.97 18.40
CA TYR A 237 3.62 5.26 17.53
C TYR A 237 3.24 5.11 16.05
N HIS A 238 3.60 6.09 15.24
CA HIS A 238 3.48 6.06 13.78
C HIS A 238 4.84 5.67 13.19
N VAL A 239 4.88 4.53 12.51
CA VAL A 239 6.10 3.99 11.87
C VAL A 239 5.83 3.69 10.39
N GLU A 240 6.81 3.86 9.51
CA GLU A 240 6.63 3.47 8.09
C GLU A 240 6.80 1.96 7.89
N ASN A 241 7.74 1.36 8.60
CA ASN A 241 8.08 -0.06 8.52
C ASN A 241 8.79 -0.55 9.80
N LEU A 242 9.28 -1.78 9.73
CA LEU A 242 10.03 -2.54 10.74
C LEU A 242 11.13 -1.76 11.45
N ASN A 243 11.80 -0.87 10.72
CA ASN A 243 12.98 -0.16 11.19
C ASN A 243 12.61 1.01 12.10
N GLY A 244 11.37 1.50 11.98
CA GLY A 244 10.82 2.51 12.87
C GLY A 244 10.29 1.97 14.20
N LEU A 245 10.30 0.65 14.43
CA LEU A 245 9.73 0.07 15.64
C LEU A 245 10.50 0.54 16.90
N PRO A 246 9.83 1.19 17.86
CA PRO A 246 10.47 1.76 19.04
C PRO A 246 10.95 0.66 20.00
N ARG A 247 12.27 0.59 20.19
CA ARG A 247 12.92 -0.38 21.10
C ARG A 247 12.39 -0.29 22.53
N GLU A 248 12.01 0.90 22.97
CA GLU A 248 11.40 1.12 24.28
C GLU A 248 10.09 0.34 24.46
N ILE A 249 9.27 0.20 23.42
CA ILE A 249 8.07 -0.64 23.51
C ILE A 249 8.46 -2.11 23.55
N LEU A 250 9.40 -2.52 22.70
CA LEU A 250 9.82 -3.92 22.59
C LEU A 250 10.44 -4.41 23.90
N ASN A 251 11.27 -3.59 24.56
CA ASN A 251 12.01 -3.97 25.76
C ASN A 251 11.29 -3.67 27.08
N ASN A 252 10.15 -2.96 27.05
CA ASN A 252 9.41 -2.63 28.26
C ASN A 252 8.52 -3.80 28.72
N ASN A 253 8.87 -4.40 29.86
CA ASN A 253 8.15 -5.52 30.46
C ASN A 253 6.75 -5.17 31.00
N LYS A 254 6.41 -3.88 31.12
CA LYS A 254 5.06 -3.45 31.50
C LYS A 254 4.05 -3.54 30.36
N ILE A 255 4.52 -3.52 29.12
CA ILE A 255 3.68 -3.66 27.92
C ILE A 255 3.45 -5.15 27.68
N LYS A 256 2.21 -5.60 27.89
CA LYS A 256 1.80 -7.00 27.72
C LYS A 256 1.04 -7.20 26.41
N LYS A 257 0.26 -6.21 25.99
CA LYS A 257 -0.56 -6.26 24.78
C LYS A 257 -0.24 -5.10 23.85
N ILE A 258 0.16 -5.41 22.62
CA ILE A 258 0.47 -4.44 21.56
C ILE A 258 -0.61 -4.55 20.49
N GLY A 259 -1.30 -3.44 20.23
CA GLY A 259 -2.21 -3.32 19.10
C GLY A 259 -1.47 -2.84 17.86
N VAL A 260 -1.79 -3.44 16.72
CA VAL A 260 -1.22 -3.09 15.42
C VAL A 260 -2.35 -2.71 14.49
N THR A 261 -2.24 -1.56 13.83
CA THR A 261 -3.08 -1.19 12.69
C THR A 261 -2.20 -0.64 11.58
N ALA A 262 -2.76 -0.52 10.38
CA ALA A 262 -2.00 -0.01 9.25
C ALA A 262 -2.87 0.83 8.33
N GLY A 263 -2.24 1.83 7.73
CA GLY A 263 -2.86 2.70 6.74
C GLY A 263 -3.34 1.95 5.50
N ALA A 264 -4.27 2.56 4.77
CA ALA A 264 -4.84 2.01 3.54
C ALA A 264 -3.82 1.80 2.39
N SER A 265 -2.59 2.32 2.54
CA SER A 265 -1.48 2.17 1.60
C SER A 265 -0.35 1.28 2.13
N THR A 266 -0.58 0.56 3.22
CA THR A 266 0.41 -0.37 3.78
C THR A 266 0.07 -1.80 3.34
N PRO A 267 0.96 -2.49 2.62
CA PRO A 267 0.72 -3.86 2.16
C PRO A 267 0.84 -4.89 3.31
N ASP A 268 0.17 -6.03 3.13
CA ASP A 268 0.13 -7.12 4.11
C ASP A 268 1.51 -7.65 4.51
N TRP A 269 2.48 -7.63 3.59
CA TRP A 269 3.81 -8.15 3.88
C TRP A 269 4.57 -7.28 4.89
N ILE A 270 4.48 -5.94 4.80
CA ILE A 270 5.05 -5.03 5.81
C ILE A 270 4.39 -5.25 7.18
N ILE A 271 3.06 -5.45 7.18
CA ILE A 271 2.31 -5.69 8.42
C ILE A 271 2.74 -7.00 9.08
N LYS A 272 2.86 -8.08 8.30
CA LYS A 272 3.29 -9.40 8.79
C LYS A 272 4.69 -9.37 9.36
N GLU A 273 5.64 -8.79 8.64
CA GLU A 273 7.03 -8.67 9.09
C GLU A 273 7.13 -7.86 10.41
N ALA A 274 6.33 -6.79 10.56
CA ALA A 274 6.30 -6.03 11.80
C ALA A 274 5.73 -6.85 12.98
N ILE A 275 4.68 -7.63 12.75
CA ILE A 275 4.08 -8.51 13.77
C ILE A 275 5.07 -9.61 14.19
N GLU A 276 5.76 -10.22 13.23
CA GLU A 276 6.77 -11.26 13.51
C GLU A 276 7.89 -10.68 14.40
N LYS A 277 8.41 -9.49 14.06
CA LYS A 277 9.43 -8.80 14.85
C LYS A 277 8.98 -8.44 16.27
N MET A 278 7.68 -8.18 16.48
CA MET A 278 7.12 -7.89 17.82
C MET A 278 6.86 -9.15 18.65
N LYS A 279 6.68 -10.31 18.02
CA LYS A 279 6.43 -11.59 18.70
C LYS A 279 7.73 -12.30 19.09
N ASP A 280 8.81 -12.08 18.36
CA ASP A 280 10.09 -12.74 18.61
C ASP A 280 10.81 -12.06 19.80
N GLU A 281 10.74 -12.67 20.99
CA GLU A 281 11.35 -12.14 22.23
C GLU A 281 12.89 -12.03 22.18
N LYS A 282 13.54 -12.54 21.12
CA LYS A 282 15.01 -12.56 20.98
C LYS A 282 15.62 -11.35 20.28
N VAL A 283 14.85 -10.34 19.93
CA VAL A 283 15.30 -9.19 19.13
C VAL A 283 15.34 -7.97 20.08
N LEU A 284 16.48 -7.45 20.62
CA LEU A 284 17.86 -7.34 20.08
C LEU A 284 18.96 -6.93 21.10
N ASN A 285 20.17 -7.49 20.89
CA ASN A 285 21.43 -6.74 21.00
C ASN A 285 21.80 -6.14 19.62
N GLY A 286 22.61 -5.06 19.59
CA GLY A 286 22.86 -4.26 18.38
C GLY A 286 23.38 -5.00 17.14
N GLU A 287 24.09 -6.12 17.31
CA GLU A 287 24.69 -6.91 16.23
C GLU A 287 23.66 -7.80 15.50
N GLU A 288 22.60 -8.26 16.17
CA GLU A 288 21.56 -9.09 15.55
C GLU A 288 20.58 -8.25 14.70
N MET A 289 20.57 -6.91 14.87
CA MET A 289 19.79 -5.99 14.03
C MET A 289 20.33 -5.95 12.60
N GLU A 290 21.65 -5.89 12.47
CA GLU A 290 22.33 -5.86 11.18
C GLU A 290 22.12 -7.18 10.42
N LEU A 291 22.13 -8.30 11.16
CA LEU A 291 21.85 -9.61 10.59
C LEU A 291 20.39 -9.75 10.13
N TYR A 292 19.43 -9.23 10.90
CA TYR A 292 18.01 -9.25 10.53
C TYR A 292 17.69 -8.30 9.36
N GLU A 293 18.36 -7.15 9.29
CA GLU A 293 18.30 -6.25 8.12
C GLU A 293 18.89 -6.88 6.87
N GLN A 294 19.97 -7.66 6.98
CA GLN A 294 20.51 -8.49 5.90
C GLN A 294 19.51 -9.59 5.49
N TYR A 295 18.97 -10.34 6.45
CA TYR A 295 17.94 -11.37 6.20
C TYR A 295 16.69 -10.82 5.53
N SER A 296 16.26 -9.61 5.90
CA SER A 296 15.08 -8.95 5.34
C SER A 296 15.36 -8.45 3.92
N LYS A 297 16.55 -7.89 3.65
CA LYS A 297 16.98 -7.52 2.29
C LYS A 297 17.07 -8.73 1.35
N ASP A 298 17.43 -9.90 1.87
CA ASP A 298 17.48 -11.14 1.08
C ASP A 298 16.09 -11.79 0.88
N ASN A 299 15.18 -11.69 1.85
CA ASN A 299 13.79 -12.17 1.72
C ASN A 299 12.91 -11.29 0.82
N VAL A 300 13.22 -10.00 0.72
CA VAL A 300 12.63 -9.09 -0.29
C VAL A 300 12.97 -9.55 -1.72
N ASN A 301 13.97 -10.42 -1.87
CA ASN A 301 14.47 -10.89 -3.15
C ASN A 301 13.92 -12.25 -3.62
N ILE A 302 12.95 -12.88 -2.93
CA ILE A 302 12.32 -14.14 -3.34
C ILE A 302 10.88 -13.87 -3.80
N SER A 303 10.72 -13.61 -5.10
CA SER A 303 9.42 -13.45 -5.76
C SER A 303 9.16 -14.61 -6.72
N VAL A 304 7.89 -15.01 -6.87
CA VAL A 304 7.49 -16.00 -7.88
C VAL A 304 7.94 -15.52 -9.25
N GLY A 305 8.57 -16.40 -10.02
CA GLY A 305 9.12 -16.12 -11.33
C GLY A 305 10.62 -15.82 -11.35
N LYS A 306 11.24 -15.49 -10.20
CA LYS A 306 12.69 -15.24 -10.14
C LYS A 306 13.47 -16.55 -10.28
N ILE A 307 14.54 -16.51 -11.05
CA ILE A 307 15.52 -17.60 -11.15
C ILE A 307 16.63 -17.35 -10.15
N LEU A 308 16.95 -18.36 -9.35
CA LEU A 308 17.98 -18.31 -8.33
C LEU A 308 18.83 -19.59 -8.35
N GLU A 309 20.01 -19.53 -7.76
CA GLU A 309 20.85 -20.70 -7.53
C GLU A 309 20.74 -21.14 -6.06
N GLY A 310 20.64 -22.45 -5.85
CA GLY A 310 20.59 -23.08 -4.53
C GLY A 310 21.52 -24.27 -4.44
N GLU A 311 21.98 -24.58 -3.23
CA GLU A 311 22.83 -25.72 -2.94
C GLU A 311 22.04 -26.81 -2.22
N VAL A 312 22.01 -28.04 -2.77
CA VAL A 312 21.30 -29.17 -2.18
C VAL A 312 22.00 -29.60 -0.90
N PHE A 313 21.28 -29.59 0.23
CA PHE A 313 21.80 -30.11 1.50
C PHE A 313 21.13 -31.44 1.91
N LYS A 314 19.99 -31.78 1.29
CA LYS A 314 19.29 -33.05 1.53
C LYS A 314 18.48 -33.44 0.31
N VAL A 315 18.46 -34.74 -0.02
CA VAL A 315 17.65 -35.28 -1.12
C VAL A 315 17.02 -36.61 -0.71
N ASN A 316 15.73 -36.77 -1.00
CA ASN A 316 15.01 -38.03 -0.90
C ASN A 316 14.53 -38.45 -2.30
N ASP A 317 13.76 -39.54 -2.41
CA ASP A 317 13.34 -40.04 -3.73
C ASP A 317 12.39 -39.08 -4.48
N LYS A 318 11.67 -38.21 -3.77
CA LYS A 318 10.63 -37.32 -4.31
C LYS A 318 10.96 -35.84 -4.26
N GLU A 319 11.86 -35.41 -3.37
CA GLU A 319 12.14 -34.00 -3.10
C GLU A 319 13.63 -33.77 -2.80
N ALA A 320 14.17 -32.67 -3.31
CA ALA A 320 15.45 -32.11 -2.90
C ALA A 320 15.24 -30.83 -2.08
N TYR A 321 16.02 -30.67 -1.03
CA TYR A 321 16.02 -29.50 -0.16
C TYR A 321 17.30 -28.70 -0.40
N LEU A 322 17.13 -27.42 -0.66
CA LEU A 322 18.19 -26.52 -1.09
C LEU A 322 18.30 -25.34 -0.14
N THR A 323 19.53 -24.89 0.09
CA THR A 323 19.81 -23.60 0.70
C THR A 323 19.90 -22.57 -0.43
N ILE A 324 19.07 -21.52 -0.37
CA ILE A 324 19.03 -20.43 -1.32
C ILE A 324 19.34 -19.09 -0.62
N GLY A 325 20.10 -18.21 -1.28
CA GLY A 325 20.53 -16.94 -0.69
C GLY A 325 21.39 -17.11 0.57
N THR A 326 21.18 -16.26 1.58
CA THR A 326 22.03 -16.21 2.79
C THR A 326 21.65 -17.20 3.89
N LYS A 327 20.53 -17.95 3.77
CA LYS A 327 20.13 -19.13 4.60
C LYS A 327 18.67 -19.61 4.42
N SER A 328 17.96 -19.22 3.35
CA SER A 328 16.56 -19.65 3.17
C SER A 328 16.49 -21.08 2.66
N GLU A 329 15.57 -21.89 3.19
CA GLU A 329 15.34 -23.25 2.73
C GLU A 329 14.29 -23.29 1.62
N ALA A 330 14.57 -24.08 0.59
CA ALA A 330 13.71 -24.29 -0.55
C ALA A 330 13.57 -25.77 -0.86
N ILE A 331 12.48 -26.12 -1.54
CA ILE A 331 12.16 -27.46 -1.96
C ILE A 331 12.02 -27.52 -3.48
N LEU A 332 12.61 -28.56 -4.06
CA LEU A 332 12.52 -28.91 -5.47
C LEU A 332 11.85 -30.29 -5.58
N PRO A 333 10.53 -30.32 -5.85
CA PRO A 333 9.81 -31.56 -6.09
C PRO A 333 10.26 -32.28 -7.37
N ILE A 334 10.17 -33.61 -7.40
CA ILE A 334 10.62 -34.42 -8.55
C ILE A 334 9.87 -34.08 -9.84
N ASN A 335 8.57 -33.80 -9.73
CA ASN A 335 7.73 -33.39 -10.86
C ASN A 335 8.06 -31.99 -11.40
N GLU A 336 8.87 -31.22 -10.66
CA GLU A 336 9.40 -29.92 -11.08
C GLU A 336 10.86 -30.00 -11.54
N TYR A 337 11.43 -31.22 -11.49
CA TYR A 337 12.79 -31.53 -11.94
C TYR A 337 12.82 -32.33 -13.25
N THR A 338 11.99 -33.37 -13.35
CA THR A 338 11.94 -34.28 -14.51
C THR A 338 10.50 -34.70 -14.84
N LYS A 339 10.28 -35.04 -16.12
CA LYS A 339 9.01 -35.62 -16.61
C LYS A 339 9.06 -37.14 -16.73
N GLU A 340 10.17 -37.77 -16.38
CA GLU A 340 10.32 -39.23 -16.46
C GLU A 340 9.46 -39.94 -15.41
N GLU A 341 8.69 -40.95 -15.85
CA GLU A 341 7.89 -41.78 -14.95
C GLU A 341 8.80 -42.72 -14.12
N ASN A 342 8.49 -42.90 -12.84
CA ASN A 342 9.24 -43.71 -11.86
C ASN A 342 10.70 -43.27 -11.60
N ALA A 343 11.03 -42.01 -11.91
CA ALA A 343 12.29 -41.40 -11.53
C ALA A 343 12.45 -41.28 -10.00
N SER A 344 13.70 -41.27 -9.50
CA SER A 344 14.05 -40.89 -8.13
C SER A 344 15.08 -39.77 -8.16
N LEU A 345 14.85 -38.68 -7.41
CA LEU A 345 15.78 -37.54 -7.37
C LEU A 345 17.17 -37.92 -6.89
N LYS A 346 17.32 -38.98 -6.09
CA LYS A 346 18.64 -39.48 -5.65
C LYS A 346 19.53 -39.96 -6.80
N ASN A 347 18.93 -40.32 -7.95
CA ASN A 347 19.67 -40.74 -9.14
C ASN A 347 20.22 -39.54 -9.92
N PHE A 348 19.70 -38.34 -9.67
CA PHE A 348 20.05 -37.12 -10.42
C PHE A 348 20.82 -36.11 -9.58
N LEU A 349 20.57 -36.07 -8.26
CA LEU A 349 21.09 -35.06 -7.35
C LEU A 349 21.71 -35.70 -6.11
N LYS A 350 22.75 -35.05 -5.58
CA LYS A 350 23.40 -35.37 -4.31
C LYS A 350 23.61 -34.10 -3.49
N SER A 351 23.88 -34.28 -2.19
CA SER A 351 24.24 -33.16 -1.32
C SER A 351 25.50 -32.46 -1.85
N GLY A 352 25.49 -31.14 -1.85
CA GLY A 352 26.52 -30.26 -2.40
C GLY A 352 26.30 -29.85 -3.86
N ASP A 353 25.31 -30.41 -4.56
CA ASP A 353 25.01 -29.99 -5.93
C ASP A 353 24.39 -28.58 -5.95
N ARG A 354 24.81 -27.77 -6.92
CA ARG A 354 24.24 -26.44 -7.17
C ARG A 354 23.25 -26.48 -8.30
N ILE A 355 22.03 -26.00 -8.03
CA ILE A 355 20.91 -26.05 -8.97
C ILE A 355 20.40 -24.64 -9.21
N ARG A 356 20.26 -24.30 -10.49
CA ARG A 356 19.58 -23.09 -10.93
C ARG A 356 18.11 -23.40 -11.19
N ALA A 357 17.21 -22.81 -10.41
CA ALA A 357 15.77 -23.09 -10.47
C ALA A 357 14.94 -21.81 -10.34
N LYS A 358 13.72 -21.83 -10.88
CA LYS A 358 12.75 -20.73 -10.83
C LYS A 358 11.84 -20.90 -9.62
N VAL A 359 11.57 -19.82 -8.91
CA VAL A 359 10.59 -19.81 -7.82
C VAL A 359 9.19 -19.92 -8.42
N ILE A 360 8.48 -21.01 -8.11
CA ILE A 360 7.08 -21.21 -8.56
C ILE A 360 6.07 -20.94 -7.46
N ASN A 361 6.48 -21.05 -6.19
CA ASN A 361 5.67 -20.69 -5.04
C ASN A 361 6.54 -20.17 -3.89
N ARG A 362 6.08 -19.14 -3.16
CA ARG A 362 6.86 -18.51 -2.08
C ARG A 362 6.90 -19.36 -0.82
N LYS A 363 5.83 -20.10 -0.51
CA LYS A 363 5.77 -21.03 0.63
C LYS A 363 4.82 -22.19 0.32
N ASN A 364 5.26 -23.42 0.55
CA ASN A 364 4.38 -24.58 0.67
C ASN A 364 3.76 -24.65 2.08
N THR A 365 3.00 -25.71 2.36
CA THR A 365 2.38 -25.97 3.66
C THR A 365 3.38 -26.04 4.83
N ASP A 366 4.63 -26.39 4.54
CA ASP A 366 5.72 -26.50 5.52
C ASP A 366 6.58 -25.21 5.59
N GLY A 367 6.17 -24.15 4.90
CA GLY A 367 6.84 -22.85 4.92
C GLY A 367 8.06 -22.72 4.00
N LEU A 368 8.33 -23.71 3.14
CA LEU A 368 9.48 -23.75 2.23
C LEU A 368 9.19 -23.13 0.86
N VAL A 369 10.16 -22.44 0.27
CA VAL A 369 10.06 -21.88 -1.09
C VAL A 369 10.05 -23.02 -2.11
N VAL A 370 9.11 -23.03 -3.06
CA VAL A 370 9.02 -24.11 -4.06
C VAL A 370 9.70 -23.68 -5.36
N LEU A 371 10.59 -24.53 -5.85
CA LEU A 371 11.42 -24.31 -7.02
C LEU A 371 11.05 -25.25 -8.17
N SER A 372 11.39 -24.84 -9.40
CA SER A 372 11.24 -25.65 -10.62
C SER A 372 12.41 -25.43 -11.58
N THR A 373 13.04 -26.51 -12.03
CA THR A 373 14.05 -26.46 -13.10
C THR A 373 13.38 -26.57 -14.48
N ILE A 374 12.26 -27.28 -14.59
CA ILE A 374 11.47 -27.37 -15.82
C ILE A 374 11.03 -25.97 -16.28
N GLU A 375 10.62 -25.11 -15.36
CA GLU A 375 10.24 -23.73 -15.67
C GLU A 375 11.43 -22.85 -16.09
N VAL A 376 12.66 -23.19 -15.67
CA VAL A 376 13.88 -22.52 -16.17
C VAL A 376 14.13 -22.92 -17.63
N GLU A 377 13.99 -24.20 -17.96
CA GLU A 377 14.16 -24.70 -19.33
C GLU A 377 13.11 -24.15 -20.29
N ARG A 378 11.84 -24.05 -19.87
CA ARG A 378 10.77 -23.42 -20.65
C ARG A 378 11.06 -21.96 -21.00
N THR A 379 11.73 -21.24 -20.10
CA THR A 379 12.06 -19.82 -20.30
C THR A 379 13.22 -19.61 -21.30
N LYS A 380 13.95 -20.67 -21.70
CA LYS A 380 15.02 -20.60 -22.74
C LYS A 380 14.52 -20.85 -24.17
N ILE A 381 13.29 -21.33 -24.33
CA ILE A 381 12.71 -21.75 -25.63
C ILE A 381 11.78 -20.66 -26.22
N ILE A 382 11.58 -19.57 -25.48
CA ILE A 382 10.86 -18.35 -25.89
C ILE A 382 11.88 -17.24 -26.00
#